data_AF-A0A4Q5QWR5-F1
#
_entry.id   AF-A0A4Q5QWR5-F1
#
_cell.length_a   1.000
_cell.length_b   1.000
_cell.length_c   1.000
_cell.angle_alpha   90.00
_cell.angle_beta   90.00
_cell.angle_gamma   90.00
#
_symmetry.space_group_name_H-M   'P 1'
#
loop_
_entity.id
_entity.type
_entity.pdbx_description
1 polymer ?
#
loop_
_entity_poly.entity_id
_entity_poly.type
_entity_poly.pdbx_seq_one_letter_code
_entity_poly.pdbx_strand_id
1 'polypeptide(L)'
;MKKLLFFAAVIAGTAFTTMQQKKKILFFGDSITQAGVGPKGYITKFGEKLAAAGKKDQYEIAGAGIGGNKVYDLYLRMDDDVLAKNPDIVVIWVGVNDVWHK
;
A
#
# COMPACT_ATOMS: atom_id res chain seq x y z
N MET A 1 -14.67 -46.83 -6.81
CA MET A 1 -13.73 -46.15 -7.73
C MET A 1 -14.31 -44.87 -8.36
N LYS A 2 -15.49 -44.90 -9.02
CA LYS A 2 -16.12 -43.69 -9.61
C LYS A 2 -16.43 -42.56 -8.60
N LYS A 3 -16.89 -42.88 -7.38
CA LYS A 3 -17.11 -41.88 -6.31
C LYS A 3 -15.82 -41.24 -5.79
N LEU A 4 -14.71 -41.99 -5.81
CA LEU A 4 -13.38 -41.51 -5.41
C LEU A 4 -12.77 -40.59 -6.48
N LEU A 5 -12.98 -40.92 -7.76
CA LEU A 5 -12.65 -40.06 -8.91
C LEU A 5 -13.48 -38.77 -8.91
N PHE A 6 -14.76 -38.83 -8.52
CA PHE A 6 -15.62 -37.65 -8.39
C PHE A 6 -15.17 -36.71 -7.25
N PHE A 7 -14.78 -37.27 -6.11
CA PHE A 7 -14.24 -36.49 -4.98
C PHE A 7 -12.91 -35.82 -5.32
N ALA A 8 -12.02 -36.51 -6.04
CA ALA A 8 -10.76 -35.94 -6.51
C ALA A 8 -10.96 -34.77 -7.50
N ALA A 9 -11.96 -34.88 -8.39
CA ALA A 9 -12.31 -33.81 -9.34
C ALA A 9 -12.88 -32.55 -8.66
N VAL A 10 -13.62 -32.69 -7.56
CA VAL A 10 -14.16 -31.54 -6.80
C VAL A 10 -13.05 -30.80 -6.04
N ILE A 11 -12.08 -31.54 -5.46
CA ILE A 11 -10.93 -30.95 -4.75
C ILE A 11 -10.00 -30.21 -5.73
N ALA A 12 -9.81 -30.74 -6.95
CA ALA A 12 -9.06 -30.06 -7.99
C ALA A 12 -9.76 -28.78 -8.50
N GLY A 13 -11.10 -28.74 -8.48
CA GLY A 13 -11.90 -27.59 -8.90
C GLY A 13 -11.89 -26.42 -7.90
N THR A 14 -11.69 -26.67 -6.60
CA THR A 14 -11.61 -25.62 -5.58
C THR A 14 -10.20 -25.08 -5.36
N ALA A 15 -9.16 -25.79 -5.83
CA ALA A 15 -7.76 -25.38 -5.71
C ALA A 15 -7.37 -24.19 -6.61
N PHE A 16 -8.24 -23.81 -7.57
CA PHE A 16 -8.03 -22.67 -8.46
C PHE A 16 -8.74 -21.39 -8.00
N THR A 17 -9.04 -21.25 -6.71
CA THR A 17 -9.31 -19.90 -6.18
C THR A 17 -8.03 -19.10 -6.30
N THR A 18 -7.94 -18.28 -7.35
CA THR A 18 -6.87 -17.30 -7.50
C THR A 18 -6.88 -16.45 -6.24
N MET A 19 -5.91 -16.63 -5.34
CA MET A 19 -5.69 -15.69 -4.26
C MET A 19 -5.45 -14.34 -4.92
N GLN A 20 -6.44 -13.47 -4.86
CA GLN A 20 -6.32 -12.13 -5.41
C GLN A 20 -5.23 -11.42 -4.61
N GLN A 21 -4.10 -11.13 -5.28
CA GLN A 21 -3.00 -10.41 -4.67
C GLN A 21 -3.47 -9.02 -4.25
N LYS A 22 -3.14 -8.62 -3.02
CA LYS A 22 -3.46 -7.28 -2.51
C LYS A 22 -2.75 -6.24 -3.36
N LYS A 23 -3.46 -5.17 -3.72
CA LYS A 23 -2.87 -4.02 -4.40
C LYS A 23 -2.06 -3.19 -3.40
N LYS A 24 -0.80 -2.92 -3.72
CA LYS A 24 0.11 -2.17 -2.85
C LYS A 24 -0.02 -0.67 -3.11
N ILE A 25 -0.41 0.06 -2.07
CA ILE A 25 -0.49 1.52 -2.07
C ILE A 25 0.64 2.06 -1.18
N LEU A 26 1.54 2.83 -1.78
CA LEU A 26 2.63 3.48 -1.07
C LEU A 26 2.41 5.00 -1.02
N PHE A 27 2.40 5.55 0.19
CA PHE A 27 2.35 6.99 0.42
C PHE A 27 3.78 7.53 0.58
N PHE A 28 4.19 8.50 -0.25
CA PHE A 28 5.54 9.03 -0.32
C PHE A 28 5.53 10.54 -0.09
N GLY A 29 6.37 11.05 0.81
CA GLY A 29 6.26 12.46 1.19
C GLY A 29 7.18 12.92 2.32
N ASP A 30 6.75 14.01 2.95
CA ASP A 30 7.49 14.70 4.01
C ASP A 30 7.04 14.29 5.44
N SER A 31 7.19 15.19 6.42
CA SER A 31 6.77 15.00 7.81
C SER A 31 5.29 14.66 7.95
N ILE A 32 4.43 15.17 7.07
CA ILE A 32 2.99 14.87 7.11
C ILE A 32 2.76 13.39 6.76
N THR A 33 3.47 12.88 5.76
CA THR A 33 3.45 11.45 5.39
C THR A 33 4.11 10.58 6.45
N GLN A 34 5.19 11.06 7.08
CA GLN A 34 5.86 10.37 8.18
C GLN A 34 4.91 10.17 9.37
N ALA A 35 4.19 11.22 9.77
CA ALA A 35 3.17 11.13 10.82
C ALA A 35 1.91 10.39 10.37
N GLY A 36 1.70 10.27 9.04
CA GLY A 36 0.53 9.66 8.42
C GLY A 36 0.33 8.19 8.80
N VAL A 37 1.42 7.44 9.06
CA VAL A 37 1.35 6.02 9.49
C VAL A 37 1.06 5.85 10.98
N GLY A 38 1.05 6.92 11.77
CA GLY A 38 0.75 6.85 13.19
C GLY A 38 -0.72 6.49 13.48
N PRO A 39 -1.09 6.14 14.74
CA PRO A 39 -2.43 5.65 15.09
C PRO A 39 -3.60 6.59 14.72
N LYS A 40 -3.33 7.88 14.57
CA LYS A 40 -4.32 8.90 14.14
C LYS A 40 -3.94 9.58 12.82
N GLY A 41 -2.89 9.12 12.16
CA GLY A 41 -2.41 9.68 10.91
C GLY A 41 -3.36 9.40 9.75
N TYR A 42 -3.26 10.21 8.70
CA TYR A 42 -4.19 10.15 7.57
C TYR A 42 -4.14 8.82 6.81
N ILE A 43 -2.97 8.16 6.78
CA ILE A 43 -2.80 6.84 6.13
C ILE A 43 -3.53 5.77 6.94
N THR A 44 -3.42 5.81 8.27
CA THR A 44 -4.20 4.93 9.16
C THR A 44 -5.71 5.15 8.98
N LYS A 45 -6.15 6.41 8.91
CA LYS A 45 -7.57 6.73 8.65
C LYS A 45 -8.03 6.28 7.26
N PHE A 46 -7.16 6.32 6.26
CA PHE A 46 -7.44 5.76 4.94
C PHE A 46 -7.63 4.23 5.02
N GLY A 47 -6.75 3.52 5.74
CA GLY A 47 -6.89 2.07 5.98
C GLY A 47 -8.17 1.71 6.75
N GLU A 48 -8.52 2.47 7.79
CA GLU A 48 -9.80 2.31 8.51
C GLU A 48 -11.01 2.47 7.58
N LYS A 49 -10.99 3.46 6.67
CA LYS A 49 -12.05 3.68 5.69
C LYS A 49 -12.16 2.52 4.69
N LEU A 50 -11.03 1.96 4.23
CA LEU A 50 -11.04 0.76 3.38
C LEU A 50 -11.64 -0.44 4.13
N ALA A 51 -11.31 -0.61 5.41
CA ALA A 51 -11.88 -1.67 6.23
C ALA A 51 -13.39 -1.51 6.43
N ALA A 52 -13.86 -0.30 6.76
CA ALA A 52 -15.28 0.01 6.87
C ALA A 52 -16.05 -0.23 5.56
N ALA A 53 -15.38 -0.07 4.41
CA ALA A 53 -15.94 -0.35 3.09
C ALA A 53 -15.84 -1.84 2.67
N GLY A 54 -15.39 -2.74 3.54
CA GLY A 54 -15.21 -4.17 3.20
C GLY A 54 -14.06 -4.45 2.22
N LYS A 55 -13.11 -3.51 2.08
CA LYS A 55 -11.99 -3.60 1.11
C LYS A 55 -10.63 -3.83 1.76
N LYS A 56 -10.57 -4.10 3.07
CA LYS A 56 -9.30 -4.33 3.81
C LYS A 56 -8.42 -5.39 3.15
N ASP A 57 -9.01 -6.45 2.63
CA ASP A 57 -8.26 -7.56 2.04
C ASP A 57 -7.91 -7.38 0.56
N GLN A 58 -8.27 -6.25 -0.03
CA GLN A 58 -7.91 -5.91 -1.41
C GLN A 58 -6.64 -5.06 -1.50
N TYR A 59 -6.21 -4.43 -0.40
CA TYR A 59 -5.12 -3.46 -0.40
C TYR A 59 -4.11 -3.72 0.72
N GLU A 60 -2.85 -3.49 0.40
CA GLU A 60 -1.74 -3.35 1.34
C GLU A 60 -1.31 -1.88 1.34
N ILE A 61 -1.14 -1.27 2.51
CA ILE A 61 -0.82 0.15 2.63
C ILE A 61 0.52 0.32 3.37
N ALA A 62 1.40 1.14 2.81
CA ALA A 62 2.67 1.52 3.41
C ALA A 62 2.92 3.02 3.30
N GLY A 63 3.76 3.57 4.18
CA GLY A 63 4.20 4.97 4.15
C GLY A 63 5.73 5.08 4.11
N ALA A 64 6.23 6.04 3.34
CA ALA A 64 7.64 6.37 3.15
C ALA A 64 7.85 7.89 3.27
N GLY A 65 7.46 8.44 4.42
CA GLY A 65 7.62 9.86 4.73
C GLY A 65 8.87 10.15 5.57
N ILE A 66 9.58 11.23 5.27
CA ILE A 66 10.74 11.70 6.04
C ILE A 66 10.56 13.20 6.35
N GLY A 67 10.66 13.56 7.63
CA GLY A 67 10.51 14.95 8.07
C GLY A 67 11.48 15.90 7.39
N GLY A 68 11.00 17.09 7.04
CA GLY A 68 11.80 18.14 6.40
C GLY A 68 12.09 17.94 4.91
N ASN A 69 11.74 16.79 4.32
CA ASN A 69 11.94 16.55 2.89
C ASN A 69 11.18 17.54 2.01
N LYS A 70 11.85 17.94 0.92
CA LYS A 70 11.33 18.67 -0.22
C LYS A 70 11.27 17.76 -1.45
N VAL A 71 10.79 18.28 -2.58
CA VAL A 71 10.65 17.50 -3.82
C VAL A 71 11.97 16.88 -4.30
N TYR A 72 13.10 17.57 -4.14
CA TYR A 72 14.40 17.04 -4.55
C TYR A 72 14.90 15.93 -3.63
N ASP A 73 14.58 15.97 -2.33
CA ASP A 73 14.92 14.89 -1.40
C ASP A 73 14.16 13.61 -1.75
N LEU A 74 12.88 13.76 -2.15
CA LEU A 74 12.08 12.65 -2.66
C LEU A 74 12.70 12.06 -3.93
N TYR A 75 13.13 12.89 -4.87
CA TYR A 75 13.78 12.42 -6.09
C TYR A 75 15.04 11.59 -5.79
N LEU A 76 15.88 12.04 -4.87
CA LEU A 76 17.14 11.37 -4.52
C LEU A 76 16.96 9.99 -3.84
N ARG A 77 15.78 9.68 -3.32
CA ARG A 77 15.48 8.40 -2.65
C ARG A 77 14.38 7.59 -3.33
N MET A 78 13.88 8.02 -4.48
CA MET A 78 12.74 7.39 -5.15
C MET A 78 13.01 5.91 -5.49
N ASP A 79 14.23 5.58 -5.88
CA ASP A 79 14.58 4.21 -6.27
C ASP A 79 14.44 3.25 -5.08
N ASP A 80 15.03 3.58 -3.94
CA ASP A 80 15.00 2.74 -2.74
C ASP A 80 13.62 2.76 -2.05
N ASP A 81 13.02 3.95 -1.94
CA ASP A 81 11.81 4.11 -1.16
C ASP A 81 10.52 3.78 -1.90
N VAL A 82 10.54 3.80 -3.23
CA VAL A 82 9.37 3.56 -4.08
C VAL A 82 9.60 2.41 -5.04
N LEU A 83 10.57 2.52 -5.96
CA LEU A 83 10.71 1.56 -7.06
C LEU A 83 11.08 0.16 -6.56
N ALA A 84 12.01 0.05 -5.62
CA ALA A 84 12.41 -1.23 -5.02
C ALA A 84 11.28 -1.94 -4.27
N LYS A 85 10.24 -1.19 -3.83
CA LYS A 85 9.07 -1.74 -3.13
C LYS A 85 7.99 -2.25 -4.10
N ASN A 86 8.14 -1.97 -5.40
CA ASN A 86 7.23 -2.35 -6.49
C ASN A 86 5.74 -2.14 -6.16
N PRO A 87 5.32 -0.91 -5.78
CA PRO A 87 3.92 -0.62 -5.48
C PRO A 87 3.07 -0.59 -6.75
N ASP A 88 1.79 -0.94 -6.64
CA ASP A 88 0.82 -0.75 -7.73
C ASP A 88 0.37 0.71 -7.86
N ILE A 89 0.31 1.42 -6.74
CA ILE A 89 -0.16 2.81 -6.64
C ILE A 89 0.78 3.59 -5.74
N VAL A 90 1.17 4.79 -6.19
CA VAL A 90 1.95 5.74 -5.40
C VAL A 90 1.14 7.00 -5.18
N VAL A 91 1.02 7.43 -3.93
CA VAL A 91 0.43 8.72 -3.54
C VAL A 91 1.55 9.62 -3.07
N ILE A 92 1.80 10.71 -3.79
CA ILE A 92 2.86 11.67 -3.45
C ILE A 92 2.23 12.88 -2.77
N TRP A 93 2.68 13.17 -1.55
CA TRP A 93 2.29 14.39 -0.82
C TRP A 93 3.52 15.08 -0.25
N VAL A 94 3.91 16.17 -0.92
CA VAL A 94 5.07 17.01 -0.62
C VAL A 94 4.77 18.44 -1.07
N GLY A 95 5.50 19.43 -0.56
CA GLY A 95 5.42 20.82 -1.01
C GLY A 95 5.45 21.86 0.12
N VAL A 96 5.08 21.48 1.35
CA VAL A 96 5.04 22.43 2.46
C VAL A 96 6.45 22.91 2.81
N ASN A 97 7.44 22.00 2.84
CA ASN A 97 8.83 22.36 3.11
C ASN A 97 9.44 23.13 1.94
N ASP A 98 9.06 22.83 0.70
CA ASP A 98 9.51 23.51 -0.51
C ASP A 98 9.17 25.01 -0.47
N VAL A 99 7.99 25.35 0.08
CA VAL A 99 7.53 26.74 0.21
C VAL A 99 7.98 27.39 1.52
N TRP A 100 7.93 26.67 2.64
CA TRP A 100 8.19 27.25 3.97
C TRP A 100 9.67 27.57 4.19
N HIS A 101 10.57 26.63 3.93
CA HIS A 101 12.00 26.77 4.24
C HIS A 101 12.80 27.26 3.03
N LYS A 102 12.41 28.39 2.42
CA LYS A 102 13.17 28.97 1.30
C LYS A 102 14.62 29.28 1.68
#